data_AF-A0A7S2L9Q2-F1
#
_entry.id   AF-A0A7S2L9Q2-F1
#
_cell.length_a   1.000
_cell.length_b   1.000
_cell.length_c   1.000
_cell.angle_alpha   90.00
_cell.angle_beta   90.00
_cell.angle_gamma   90.00
#
_symmetry.space_group_name_H-M   'P 1'
#
loop_
_entity.id
_entity.type
_entity.pdbx_description
1 polymer ?
#
loop_
_entity_poly.entity_id
_entity_poly.type
_entity_poly.pdbx_seq_one_letter_code
_entity_poly.pdbx_strand_id
1 'polypeptide(L)'
;MINCRRIIVVCSCCTKSWVDMVEPRSQQLSSQPLNMAAAAAAGVSPTEVDRLMELFECLDSSRTGKVDAQRLAMIMRRSNSGIVSDDEVEFMEAWIKNVVSSPVDVIGFCRIYALAPKEIQLALGDACIL
;
A
#
# COMPACT_ATOMS: atom_id res chain seq x y z
N MET A 1 26.68 -16.40 -22.58
CA MET A 1 27.33 -15.07 -22.74
C MET A 1 26.33 -14.06 -22.19
N ILE A 2 26.53 -13.37 -21.07
CA ILE A 2 27.51 -12.30 -20.84
C ILE A 2 27.90 -12.23 -19.35
N ASN A 3 29.22 -12.13 -19.13
CA ASN A 3 30.03 -11.69 -18.00
C ASN A 3 29.37 -11.24 -16.67
N CYS A 4 29.59 -12.04 -15.63
CA CYS A 4 29.72 -11.54 -14.24
C CYS A 4 31.09 -10.86 -14.09
N ARG A 5 31.13 -9.52 -14.07
CA ARG A 5 32.32 -8.78 -13.59
C ARG A 5 32.13 -8.37 -12.14
N ARG A 6 32.78 -9.10 -11.23
CA ARG A 6 33.10 -8.61 -9.88
C ARG A 6 34.14 -7.50 -10.04
N ILE A 7 33.84 -6.29 -9.59
CA ILE A 7 34.85 -5.25 -9.43
C ILE A 7 35.10 -5.10 -7.93
N ILE A 8 36.31 -5.47 -7.52
CA ILE A 8 36.85 -5.16 -6.21
C ILE A 8 37.42 -3.74 -6.34
N VAL A 9 36.87 -2.79 -5.59
CA VAL A 9 37.54 -1.51 -5.35
C VAL A 9 38.12 -1.57 -3.94
N VAL A 10 39.41 -1.87 -3.85
CA VAL A 10 40.18 -1.58 -2.65
C VAL A 10 40.45 -0.08 -2.68
N CYS A 11 39.83 0.66 -1.75
CA CYS A 11 40.22 2.04 -1.48
C CYS A 11 40.53 2.15 0.02
N SER A 12 41.80 2.43 0.26
CA SER A 12 42.43 2.68 1.56
C SER A 12 42.10 4.11 2.00
N CYS A 13 41.91 4.29 3.31
CA CYS A 13 41.72 5.55 4.05
C CYS A 13 40.28 6.11 4.17
N CYS A 14 39.89 6.29 5.44
CA CYS A 14 38.94 7.25 6.00
C CYS A 14 37.41 7.03 5.84
N THR A 15 36.77 6.79 7.00
CA THR A 15 35.39 7.15 7.39
C THR A 15 34.29 6.94 6.35
N LYS A 16 33.63 5.77 6.37
CA LYS A 16 32.38 5.56 5.62
C LYS A 16 31.18 5.91 6.49
N SER A 17 30.79 7.18 6.40
CA SER A 17 29.41 7.60 6.52
C SER A 17 28.62 6.93 5.39
N TRP A 18 27.63 6.12 5.72
CA TRP A 18 26.72 5.52 4.76
C TRP A 18 25.59 6.51 4.52
N VAL A 19 25.73 7.33 3.49
CA VAL A 19 24.59 7.95 2.83
C VAL A 19 24.10 6.93 1.82
N ASP A 20 23.03 6.22 2.17
CA ASP A 20 22.27 5.41 1.22
C ASP A 20 21.70 6.37 0.17
N MET A 21 22.28 6.33 -1.01
CA MET A 21 21.72 6.98 -2.19
C MET A 21 20.43 6.25 -2.55
N VAL A 22 19.30 6.91 -2.28
CA VAL A 22 17.99 6.56 -2.80
C VAL A 22 18.05 6.55 -4.32
N GLU A 23 18.07 5.35 -4.90
CA GLU A 23 17.94 5.14 -6.34
C GLU A 23 16.50 5.48 -6.77
N PRO A 24 16.28 6.46 -7.67
CA PRO A 24 14.93 6.92 -8.01
C PRO A 24 14.34 6.14 -9.19
N ARG A 25 13.03 5.84 -9.08
CA ARG A 25 12.07 5.67 -10.18
C ARG A 25 12.52 4.78 -11.35
N SER A 26 12.17 3.48 -11.35
CA SER A 26 12.08 2.72 -12.62
C SER A 26 11.19 1.47 -12.61
N GLN A 27 10.63 1.01 -11.49
CA GLN A 27 9.91 -0.28 -11.48
C GLN A 27 8.37 -0.22 -11.33
N GLN A 28 7.75 0.95 -11.16
CA GLN A 28 6.29 1.03 -10.93
C GLN A 28 5.42 1.28 -12.17
N LEU A 29 5.98 1.70 -13.31
CA LEU A 29 5.16 2.02 -14.51
C LEU A 29 4.74 0.78 -15.33
N SER A 30 5.41 -0.37 -15.21
CA SER A 30 5.12 -1.52 -16.09
C SER A 30 3.88 -2.33 -15.68
N SER A 31 3.40 -2.16 -14.44
CA SER A 31 2.27 -2.94 -13.88
C SER A 31 0.95 -2.17 -13.85
N GLN A 32 0.95 -0.87 -14.14
CA GLN A 32 -0.26 -0.03 -14.20
C GLN A 32 -1.37 -0.61 -15.09
N PRO A 33 -1.13 -1.07 -16.34
CA PRO A 33 -2.20 -1.59 -17.17
C PRO A 33 -2.79 -2.91 -16.64
N LEU A 34 -1.99 -3.74 -15.95
CA LEU A 34 -2.46 -4.99 -15.34
C LEU A 34 -3.29 -4.73 -14.08
N ASN A 35 -2.88 -3.77 -13.26
CA ASN A 35 -3.62 -3.37 -12.06
C ASN A 35 -4.96 -2.73 -12.43
N MET A 36 -4.97 -1.89 -13.47
CA MET A 36 -6.19 -1.24 -13.97
C MET A 36 -7.17 -2.27 -14.54
N ALA A 37 -6.68 -3.26 -15.30
CA ALA A 37 -7.51 -4.35 -15.81
C ALA A 37 -8.05 -5.25 -14.67
N ALA A 38 -7.22 -5.57 -13.68
CA ALA A 38 -7.61 -6.41 -12.55
C ALA A 38 -8.62 -5.72 -11.61
N ALA A 39 -8.49 -4.41 -11.41
CA ALA A 39 -9.42 -3.64 -10.60
C ALA A 39 -10.74 -3.36 -11.34
N ALA A 40 -10.70 -3.15 -12.66
CA ALA A 40 -11.91 -3.13 -13.50
C ALA A 40 -12.67 -4.47 -13.42
N ALA A 41 -11.94 -5.60 -13.42
CA ALA A 41 -12.54 -6.92 -13.20
C ALA A 41 -13.14 -7.10 -11.79
N ALA A 42 -12.69 -6.31 -10.81
CA ALA A 42 -13.27 -6.25 -9.47
C ALA A 42 -14.47 -5.28 -9.36
N GLY A 43 -14.89 -4.66 -10.47
CA GLY A 43 -16.03 -3.73 -10.51
C GLY A 43 -15.70 -2.29 -10.12
N VAL A 44 -14.41 -1.95 -10.02
CA VAL A 44 -13.94 -0.59 -9.67
C VAL A 44 -13.77 0.23 -10.95
N SER A 45 -14.24 1.49 -10.95
CA SER A 45 -14.06 2.36 -12.12
C SER A 45 -12.60 2.73 -12.33
N PRO A 46 -12.11 2.94 -13.57
CA PRO A 46 -10.71 3.30 -13.82
C PRO A 46 -10.21 4.51 -13.03
N THR A 47 -11.08 5.50 -12.84
CA THR A 47 -10.81 6.71 -12.03
C THR A 47 -10.69 6.43 -10.54
N GLU A 48 -11.38 5.41 -10.04
CA GLU A 48 -11.22 4.97 -8.65
C GLU A 48 -9.97 4.11 -8.49
N VAL A 49 -9.55 3.37 -9.53
CA VAL A 49 -8.30 2.59 -9.46
C VAL A 49 -7.11 3.49 -9.19
N ASP A 50 -6.97 4.60 -9.91
CA ASP A 50 -5.85 5.52 -9.71
C ASP A 50 -5.82 6.05 -8.27
N ARG A 51 -6.98 6.44 -7.73
CA ARG A 51 -7.11 6.86 -6.32
C ARG A 51 -6.76 5.74 -5.35
N LEU A 52 -7.18 4.51 -5.63
CA LEU A 52 -6.86 3.36 -4.77
C LEU A 52 -5.38 2.98 -4.82
N MET A 53 -4.72 3.19 -5.96
CA MET A 53 -3.27 3.01 -6.07
C MET A 53 -2.53 4.05 -5.22
N GLU A 54 -2.94 5.32 -5.28
CA GLU A 54 -2.38 6.37 -4.42
C GLU A 54 -2.58 6.07 -2.93
N LEU A 55 -3.80 5.63 -2.56
CA LEU A 55 -4.08 5.19 -1.19
C LEU A 55 -3.20 4.01 -0.80
N PHE A 56 -3.08 3.00 -1.65
CA PHE A 56 -2.24 1.83 -1.37
C PHE A 56 -0.77 2.20 -1.17
N GLU A 57 -0.22 3.08 -2.00
CA GLU A 57 1.17 3.57 -1.86
C GLU A 57 1.39 4.32 -0.55
N CYS A 58 0.40 5.07 -0.09
CA CYS A 58 0.43 5.71 1.22
C CYS A 58 0.38 4.68 2.37
N LEU A 59 -0.46 3.64 2.27
CA LEU A 59 -0.55 2.58 3.27
C LEU A 59 0.74 1.76 3.37
N ASP A 60 1.33 1.40 2.22
CA ASP A 60 2.61 0.70 2.09
C ASP A 60 3.79 1.68 2.06
N SER A 61 3.86 2.57 3.07
CA SER A 61 5.02 3.45 3.30
C SER A 61 6.37 2.71 3.35
N SER A 62 6.35 1.43 3.72
CA SER A 62 7.50 0.51 3.74
C SER A 62 7.92 0.00 2.37
N ARG A 63 7.13 0.24 1.32
CA ARG A 63 7.34 -0.22 -0.07
C ARG A 63 7.59 -1.72 -0.18
N THR A 64 6.87 -2.50 0.60
CA THR A 64 6.94 -3.96 0.59
C THR A 64 6.10 -4.58 -0.54
N GLY A 65 5.26 -3.77 -1.19
CA GLY A 65 4.24 -4.20 -2.15
C GLY A 65 3.03 -4.87 -1.49
N LYS A 66 2.94 -4.87 -0.15
CA LYS A 66 1.89 -5.55 0.60
C LYS A 66 1.47 -4.75 1.83
N VAL A 67 0.21 -4.88 2.22
CA VAL A 67 -0.32 -4.28 3.45
C VAL A 67 -0.98 -5.35 4.29
N ASP A 68 -0.61 -5.44 5.57
CA ASP A 68 -1.24 -6.38 6.50
C ASP A 68 -2.46 -5.79 7.22
N ALA A 69 -3.23 -6.67 7.86
CA ALA A 69 -4.44 -6.29 8.59
C ALA A 69 -4.16 -5.30 9.74
N GLN A 70 -3.01 -5.43 10.42
CA GLN A 70 -2.66 -4.54 11.54
C GLN A 70 -2.37 -3.12 11.04
N ARG A 71 -1.69 -3.01 9.90
CA ARG A 71 -1.37 -1.74 9.25
C ARG A 71 -2.65 -1.05 8.77
N LEU A 72 -3.56 -1.78 8.14
CA LEU A 72 -4.88 -1.27 7.74
C LEU A 72 -5.67 -0.76 8.95
N ALA A 73 -5.79 -1.56 10.01
CA ALA A 73 -6.49 -1.17 11.23
C ALA A 73 -5.87 0.07 11.89
N MET A 74 -4.54 0.11 12.00
CA MET A 74 -3.80 1.25 12.58
C MET A 74 -4.06 2.54 11.80
N ILE A 75 -4.12 2.46 10.48
CA ILE A 75 -4.33 3.62 9.63
C ILE A 75 -5.79 4.08 9.69
N MET A 76 -6.75 3.15 9.72
CA MET A 76 -8.16 3.50 9.96
C MET A 76 -8.36 4.20 11.31
N ARG A 77 -7.72 3.74 12.40
CA ARG A 77 -7.75 4.44 13.70
C ARG A 77 -7.20 5.88 13.64
N ARG A 78 -6.30 6.15 12.70
CA ARG A 78 -5.73 7.49 12.49
C ARG A 78 -6.58 8.36 11.57
N SER A 79 -7.49 7.77 10.81
CA SER A 79 -8.42 8.54 9.98
C SER A 79 -9.36 9.35 10.85
N ASN A 80 -9.61 10.59 10.46
CA ASN A 80 -10.48 11.50 11.20
C ASN A 80 -11.92 11.49 10.68
N SER A 81 -12.26 10.49 9.87
CA SER A 81 -13.49 10.46 9.06
C SER A 81 -14.07 9.05 9.01
N GLY A 82 -15.40 8.96 9.04
CA GLY A 82 -16.13 7.68 8.98
C GLY A 82 -16.18 6.91 10.30
N ILE A 83 -15.46 7.34 11.34
CA ILE A 83 -15.38 6.67 12.65
C ILE A 83 -15.67 7.70 13.74
N VAL A 84 -16.76 7.53 14.46
CA VAL A 84 -17.27 8.50 15.44
C VAL A 84 -17.20 7.95 16.86
N SER A 85 -17.09 6.63 17.03
CA SER A 85 -17.13 5.93 18.32
C SER A 85 -16.18 4.74 18.41
N ASP A 86 -15.83 4.34 19.64
CA ASP A 86 -15.02 3.16 19.92
C ASP A 86 -15.69 1.87 19.43
N ASP A 87 -17.03 1.80 19.44
CA ASP A 87 -17.79 0.67 18.91
C ASP A 87 -17.61 0.53 17.38
N GLU A 88 -17.54 1.66 16.66
CA GLU A 88 -17.24 1.66 15.22
C GLU A 88 -15.80 1.25 14.95
N VAL A 89 -14.84 1.69 15.80
CA VAL A 89 -13.44 1.23 15.74
C VAL A 89 -13.38 -0.30 15.88
N GLU A 90 -14.03 -0.86 16.88
CA GLU A 90 -14.05 -2.30 17.12
C GLU A 90 -14.71 -3.06 15.96
N PHE A 91 -15.82 -2.54 15.43
CA PHE A 91 -16.49 -3.11 14.27
C PHE A 91 -15.58 -3.18 13.05
N MET A 92 -14.88 -2.10 12.70
CA MET A 92 -14.00 -2.12 11.53
C MET A 92 -12.79 -3.02 11.75
N GLU A 93 -12.22 -3.06 12.95
CA GLU A 93 -11.14 -3.97 13.26
C GLU A 93 -11.56 -5.43 13.12
N ALA A 94 -12.74 -5.77 13.62
CA ALA A 94 -13.32 -7.09 13.45
C ALA A 94 -13.53 -7.41 11.96
N TRP A 95 -14.04 -6.44 11.19
CA TRP A 95 -14.24 -6.58 9.75
C TRP A 95 -12.91 -6.80 9.01
N ILE A 96 -11.88 -5.98 9.25
CA ILE A 96 -10.56 -6.13 8.61
C ILE A 96 -9.94 -7.47 8.98
N LYS A 97 -9.98 -7.88 10.25
CA LYS A 97 -9.42 -9.18 10.67
C LYS A 97 -10.12 -10.36 10.01
N ASN A 98 -11.42 -10.24 9.75
CA ASN A 98 -12.20 -11.27 9.09
C ASN A 98 -11.93 -11.32 7.58
N VAL A 99 -11.78 -10.17 6.93
CA VAL A 99 -11.59 -10.06 5.48
C VAL A 99 -10.12 -10.25 5.07
N VAL A 100 -9.18 -9.76 5.87
CA VAL A 100 -7.74 -9.73 5.59
C VAL A 100 -7.02 -10.76 6.45
N SER A 101 -6.99 -12.00 5.98
CA SER A 101 -6.29 -13.11 6.65
C SER A 101 -4.80 -13.19 6.33
N SER A 102 -4.35 -12.55 5.25
CA SER A 102 -2.94 -12.48 4.86
C SER A 102 -2.62 -11.11 4.25
N PRO A 103 -1.33 -10.69 4.20
CA PRO A 103 -0.96 -9.40 3.61
C PRO A 103 -1.42 -9.28 2.16
N VAL A 104 -2.09 -8.17 1.85
CA VAL A 104 -2.75 -7.94 0.56
C VAL A 104 -1.87 -7.09 -0.34
N ASP A 105 -1.82 -7.44 -1.62
CA ASP A 105 -1.24 -6.59 -2.67
C ASP A 105 -2.26 -5.54 -3.14
N VAL A 106 -1.86 -4.69 -4.09
CA VAL A 106 -2.72 -3.62 -4.62
C VAL A 106 -4.04 -4.14 -5.21
N ILE A 107 -4.02 -5.32 -5.83
CA ILE A 107 -5.22 -5.93 -6.42
C ILE A 107 -6.15 -6.44 -5.31
N GLY A 108 -5.58 -7.11 -4.31
CA GLY A 108 -6.30 -7.52 -3.11
C GLY A 108 -6.92 -6.34 -2.39
N PHE A 109 -6.18 -5.23 -2.26
CA PHE A 109 -6.68 -3.99 -1.68
C PHE A 109 -7.87 -3.41 -2.45
N CYS A 110 -7.80 -3.33 -3.78
CA CYS A 110 -8.94 -2.87 -4.60
C CYS A 110 -10.20 -3.73 -4.40
N ARG A 111 -10.04 -5.06 -4.29
CA ARG A 111 -11.16 -5.98 -4.02
C ARG A 111 -11.75 -5.76 -2.64
N ILE A 112 -10.91 -5.59 -1.63
CA ILE A 112 -11.34 -5.33 -0.25
C ILE A 112 -12.08 -4.00 -0.18
N TYR A 113 -11.54 -2.97 -0.82
CA TYR A 113 -12.16 -1.66 -0.88
C TYR A 113 -13.54 -1.70 -1.56
N ALA A 114 -13.67 -2.43 -2.67
CA ALA A 114 -14.95 -2.60 -3.37
C ALA A 114 -16.01 -3.32 -2.50
N LEU A 115 -15.58 -4.20 -1.59
CA LEU A 115 -16.46 -4.92 -0.65
C LEU A 115 -16.65 -4.20 0.69
N ALA A 116 -15.92 -3.11 0.92
CA ALA A 116 -15.94 -2.42 2.19
C ALA A 116 -17.27 -1.69 2.41
N PRO A 117 -17.82 -1.70 3.64
CA PRO A 117 -18.86 -0.77 4.06
C PRO A 117 -18.46 0.69 3.78
N LYS A 118 -19.45 1.57 3.60
CA LYS A 118 -19.19 2.98 3.22
C LYS A 118 -18.34 3.70 4.27
N GLU A 119 -18.55 3.37 5.53
CA GLU A 119 -17.84 3.90 6.69
C GLU A 119 -16.34 3.60 6.57
N ILE A 120 -16.00 2.37 6.17
CA ILE A 120 -14.62 1.92 5.97
C ILE A 120 -14.00 2.55 4.73
N GLN A 121 -14.77 2.70 3.64
CA GLN A 121 -14.29 3.40 2.44
C GLN A 121 -13.94 4.86 2.74
N LEU A 122 -14.79 5.55 3.51
CA LEU A 122 -14.55 6.93 3.96
C LEU A 122 -13.32 7.02 4.86
N ALA A 123 -13.20 6.13 5.84
CA ALA A 123 -12.04 6.07 6.73
C ALA A 123 -10.74 5.87 5.94
N LEU A 124 -10.71 4.94 4.98
CA LEU A 124 -9.54 4.69 4.13
C LEU A 124 -9.20 5.87 3.22
N GLY A 125 -10.21 6.54 2.65
CA GLY A 125 -10.01 7.70 1.78
C GLY A 125 -9.32 8.87 2.49
N ASP A 126 -9.68 9.11 3.75
CA ASP A 126 -9.14 10.22 4.53
C ASP A 126 -7.82 9.90 5.25
N ALA A 127 -7.50 8.61 5.42
CA ALA A 127 -6.34 8.21 6.20
C ALA A 127 -4.98 8.64 5.60
N CYS A 128 -4.97 8.99 4.31
CA CYS A 128 -3.78 9.42 3.56
C CYS A 128 -3.70 10.93 3.32
N ILE A 129 -4.67 11.69 3.82
CA ILE A 129 -4.71 13.16 3.70
C ILE A 129 -4.02 13.84 4.92
N LEU A 130 -3.66 13.06 5.95
CA LEU A 130 -3.05 13.49 7.21
C LEU A 130 -1.52 13.26 7.25
#